data_AF-A0A537GQE3-F1
#
_entry.id   AF-A0A537GQE3-F1
#
_cell.length_a   1.000
_cell.length_b   1.000
_cell.length_c   1.000
_cell.angle_alpha   90.00
_cell.angle_beta   90.00
_cell.angle_gamma   90.00
#
_symmetry.space_group_name_H-M   'P 1'
#
loop_
_entity.id
_entity.type
_entity.pdbx_description
1 polymer ?
#
loop_
_entity_poly.entity_id
_entity_poly.type
_entity_poly.pdbx_seq_one_letter_code
_entity_poly.pdbx_strand_id
1 'polypeptide(L)'
;MSQLLVGAGGWAYFQAPGTASLEAYSQAFDFVELNSSYYELPAISLASDWRKRVPDDFRFSVRCPRIIVDHYGLNLLPGARSLLERLGEVCNQLEAVVMTVLMNAGSQIKESEIAARLSDFLGAFNSDKTVVAVEFRGVKPSAEVFDIMKESEAIDSVDLSNGEPRYEGKVLYSRLFGKGEENIYEFDDRELKEIAKKASAPKFEKSILAFHGVRMYRDAGRVKSFIEKGYFPKITSGVGTESIREVLSEDARFPTTKSRLLKDQGWKVFQDTDEVRKISTVLEKLPEGEFNSLNDLMAELRSH
;
A
#
# COMPACT_ATOMS: atom_id res chain seq x y z
N MET A 1 -5.03 -11.37 -20.88
CA MET A 1 -4.26 -10.28 -20.27
C MET A 1 -4.34 -10.47 -18.76
N SER A 2 -3.25 -10.18 -18.04
CA SER A 2 -3.23 -10.21 -16.57
C SER A 2 -4.26 -9.22 -16.02
N GLN A 3 -5.04 -9.62 -15.00
CA GLN A 3 -5.96 -8.69 -14.33
C GLN A 3 -5.18 -7.84 -13.34
N LEU A 4 -5.18 -6.53 -13.51
CA LEU A 4 -4.52 -5.61 -12.58
C LEU A 4 -5.57 -4.82 -11.80
N LEU A 5 -5.51 -4.90 -10.47
CA LEU A 5 -6.38 -4.14 -9.56
C LEU A 5 -5.54 -3.10 -8.83
N VAL A 6 -5.94 -1.83 -8.93
CA VAL A 6 -5.22 -0.71 -8.30
C VAL A 6 -6.12 -0.02 -7.28
N GLY A 7 -5.56 0.27 -6.11
CA GLY A 7 -6.30 0.78 -4.96
C GLY A 7 -5.38 1.23 -3.84
N ALA A 8 -5.94 1.38 -2.64
CA ALA A 8 -5.28 2.00 -1.50
C ALA A 8 -5.67 1.34 -0.17
N GLY A 9 -4.91 1.66 0.87
CA GLY A 9 -5.14 1.26 2.25
C GLY A 9 -6.32 1.95 2.92
N GLY A 10 -7.53 1.74 2.41
CA GLY A 10 -8.76 2.34 2.91
C GLY A 10 -9.26 3.49 2.05
N TRP A 11 -10.46 3.99 2.39
CA TRP A 11 -11.17 4.99 1.58
C TRP A 11 -11.62 6.22 2.39
N ALA A 12 -11.54 6.21 3.72
CA ALA A 12 -12.21 7.20 4.59
C ALA A 12 -11.90 8.68 4.25
N TYR A 13 -10.70 8.96 3.76
CA TYR A 13 -10.25 10.31 3.36
C TYR A 13 -10.52 10.65 1.89
N PHE A 14 -11.15 9.75 1.13
CA PHE A 14 -11.52 9.97 -0.27
C PHE A 14 -12.86 10.70 -0.32
N GLN A 15 -12.82 11.99 -0.62
CA GLN A 15 -13.98 12.86 -0.56
C GLN A 15 -14.38 13.32 -1.96
N ALA A 16 -15.67 13.20 -2.28
CA ALA A 16 -16.25 13.77 -3.49
C ALA A 16 -17.55 14.51 -3.09
N PRO A 17 -17.78 15.75 -3.56
CA PRO A 17 -18.97 16.51 -3.21
C PRO A 17 -20.27 15.74 -3.50
N GLY A 18 -21.14 15.64 -2.49
CA GLY A 18 -22.46 15.01 -2.63
C GLY A 18 -22.47 13.49 -2.75
N THR A 19 -21.33 12.81 -2.62
CA THR A 19 -21.23 11.34 -2.71
C THR A 19 -20.57 10.78 -1.46
N ALA A 20 -21.09 9.67 -0.95
CA ALA A 20 -20.45 8.98 0.17
C ALA A 20 -19.09 8.41 -0.26
N SER A 21 -18.15 8.39 0.71
CA SER A 21 -16.73 8.20 0.45
C SER A 21 -16.39 6.87 -0.23
N LEU A 22 -17.06 5.77 0.17
CA LEU A 22 -16.84 4.44 -0.40
C LEU A 22 -17.34 4.37 -1.85
N GLU A 23 -18.53 4.91 -2.10
CA GLU A 23 -19.15 4.97 -3.41
C GLU A 23 -18.27 5.76 -4.37
N ALA A 24 -17.84 6.97 -3.96
CA ALA A 24 -16.93 7.80 -4.74
C ALA A 24 -15.59 7.10 -5.01
N TYR A 25 -15.02 6.45 -4.00
CA TYR A 25 -13.77 5.70 -4.12
C TYR A 25 -13.89 4.54 -5.13
N SER A 26 -15.01 3.80 -5.07
CA SER A 26 -15.24 2.64 -5.95
C SER A 26 -15.45 2.98 -7.42
N GLN A 27 -15.71 4.26 -7.74
CA GLN A 27 -15.75 4.73 -9.13
C GLN A 27 -14.36 5.08 -9.67
N ALA A 28 -13.38 5.31 -8.79
CA ALA A 28 -12.01 5.67 -9.18
C ALA A 28 -11.06 4.47 -9.22
N PHE A 29 -11.26 3.50 -8.34
CA PHE A 29 -10.35 2.37 -8.11
C PHE A 29 -11.04 1.02 -8.21
N ASP A 30 -10.26 -0.03 -8.44
CA ASP A 30 -10.79 -1.39 -8.69
C ASP A 30 -10.92 -2.20 -7.39
N PHE A 31 -10.19 -1.80 -6.35
CA PHE A 31 -10.24 -2.48 -5.07
C PHE A 31 -9.85 -1.58 -3.90
N VAL A 32 -10.11 -2.05 -2.68
CA VAL A 32 -9.59 -1.42 -1.44
C VAL A 32 -9.10 -2.43 -0.40
N GLU A 33 -8.04 -2.10 0.31
CA GLU A 33 -7.61 -2.85 1.51
C GLU A 33 -8.32 -2.30 2.76
N LEU A 34 -9.09 -3.16 3.43
CA LEU A 34 -9.78 -2.83 4.67
C LEU A 34 -8.80 -2.73 5.83
N ASN A 35 -8.21 -1.56 6.02
CA ASN A 35 -7.20 -1.34 7.05
C ASN A 35 -7.72 -1.44 8.49
N SER A 36 -8.98 -1.07 8.73
CA SER A 36 -9.59 -1.11 10.07
C SER A 36 -9.67 -2.52 10.64
N SER A 37 -9.80 -3.55 9.78
CA SER A 37 -9.88 -4.95 10.20
C SER A 37 -8.60 -5.46 10.86
N TYR A 38 -7.48 -4.77 10.67
CA TYR A 38 -6.24 -5.05 11.40
C TYR A 38 -6.41 -4.84 12.92
N TYR A 39 -7.31 -3.97 13.33
CA TYR A 39 -7.60 -3.70 14.74
C TYR A 39 -8.88 -4.40 15.19
N GLU A 40 -9.94 -4.32 14.38
CA GLU A 40 -11.25 -4.88 14.72
C GLU A 40 -12.03 -5.27 13.46
N LEU A 41 -12.55 -6.50 13.43
CA LEU A 41 -13.41 -6.95 12.34
C LEU A 41 -14.74 -6.19 12.35
N PRO A 42 -15.25 -5.75 11.19
CA PRO A 42 -16.57 -5.17 11.11
C PRO A 42 -17.65 -6.19 11.52
N ALA A 43 -18.84 -5.69 11.85
CA ALA A 43 -20.02 -6.54 11.90
C ALA A 43 -20.34 -7.08 10.49
N ILE A 44 -20.87 -8.30 10.40
CA ILE A 44 -21.24 -8.92 9.11
C ILE A 44 -22.26 -8.06 8.36
N SER A 45 -23.23 -7.46 9.06
CA SER A 45 -24.20 -6.52 8.47
C SER A 45 -23.51 -5.32 7.81
N LEU A 46 -22.53 -4.73 8.49
CA LEU A 46 -21.77 -3.61 7.96
C LEU A 46 -20.93 -4.00 6.73
N ALA A 47 -20.29 -5.18 6.77
CA ALA A 47 -19.59 -5.74 5.61
C ALA A 47 -20.53 -5.95 4.41
N SER A 48 -21.72 -6.52 4.66
CA SER A 48 -22.78 -6.66 3.64
C SER A 48 -23.16 -5.31 3.05
N ASP A 49 -23.35 -4.30 3.90
CA ASP A 49 -23.77 -2.97 3.47
C ASP A 49 -22.68 -2.27 2.65
N TRP A 50 -21.41 -2.45 2.98
CA TRP A 50 -20.31 -1.96 2.13
C TRP A 50 -20.28 -2.66 0.79
N ARG A 51 -20.45 -3.99 0.75
CA ARG A 51 -20.46 -4.74 -0.50
C ARG A 51 -21.55 -4.28 -1.47
N LYS A 52 -22.75 -3.96 -0.94
CA LYS A 52 -23.91 -3.48 -1.73
C LYS A 52 -23.75 -2.07 -2.31
N ARG A 53 -22.82 -1.27 -1.80
CA ARG A 53 -22.63 0.15 -2.21
C ARG A 53 -21.65 0.32 -3.37
N VAL A 54 -20.90 -0.73 -3.71
CA VAL A 54 -19.84 -0.68 -4.72
C VAL A 54 -20.18 -1.58 -5.91
N PRO A 55 -19.63 -1.33 -7.11
CA PRO A 55 -19.86 -2.15 -8.30
C PRO A 55 -19.59 -3.65 -8.09
N ASP A 56 -20.20 -4.49 -8.93
CA ASP A 56 -20.08 -5.95 -8.86
C ASP A 56 -18.65 -6.44 -9.14
N ASP A 57 -17.84 -5.68 -9.86
CA ASP A 57 -16.44 -5.95 -10.18
C ASP A 57 -15.43 -5.36 -9.19
N PHE A 58 -15.87 -4.46 -8.32
CA PHE A 58 -15.03 -3.91 -7.24
C PHE A 58 -14.67 -5.01 -6.23
N ARG A 59 -13.43 -5.02 -5.75
CA ARG A 59 -12.92 -6.04 -4.83
C ARG A 59 -12.42 -5.47 -3.51
N PHE A 60 -12.39 -6.33 -2.50
CA PHE A 60 -11.82 -6.00 -1.20
C PHE A 60 -10.61 -6.90 -0.92
N SER A 61 -9.68 -6.39 -0.12
CA SER A 61 -8.84 -7.23 0.72
C SER A 61 -9.12 -6.93 2.19
N VAL A 62 -9.00 -7.94 3.04
CA VAL A 62 -9.25 -7.84 4.47
C VAL A 62 -7.97 -8.13 5.23
N ARG A 63 -7.60 -7.25 6.15
CA ARG A 63 -6.44 -7.52 7.01
C ARG A 63 -6.82 -8.46 8.14
N CYS A 64 -5.98 -9.46 8.38
CA CYS A 64 -6.01 -10.29 9.56
C CYS A 64 -5.91 -9.40 10.82
N PRO A 65 -6.81 -9.54 11.80
CA PRO A 65 -6.70 -8.83 13.07
C PRO A 65 -5.35 -9.10 13.74
N ARG A 66 -4.63 -8.04 14.11
CA ARG A 66 -3.28 -8.11 14.69
C ARG A 66 -3.19 -9.02 15.90
N ILE A 67 -4.27 -9.12 16.67
CA ILE A 67 -4.35 -9.95 17.87
C ILE A 67 -4.09 -11.44 17.56
N ILE A 68 -4.45 -11.93 16.37
CA ILE A 68 -4.18 -13.31 15.95
C ILE A 68 -2.67 -13.59 15.89
N VAL A 69 -1.87 -12.60 15.47
CA VAL A 69 -0.41 -12.71 15.37
C VAL A 69 0.25 -12.25 16.67
N ASP A 70 -0.04 -11.03 17.12
CA ASP A 70 0.65 -10.35 18.22
C ASP A 70 0.40 -11.05 19.58
N HIS A 71 -0.82 -11.51 19.83
CA HIS A 71 -1.21 -12.11 21.12
C HIS A 71 -1.29 -13.63 21.03
N TYR A 72 -2.00 -14.17 20.03
CA TYR A 72 -2.15 -15.62 19.90
C TYR A 72 -0.94 -16.28 19.24
N GLY A 73 -0.08 -15.52 18.56
CA GLY A 73 1.10 -16.08 17.91
C GLY A 73 0.75 -17.12 16.85
N LEU A 74 -0.36 -16.93 16.11
CA LEU A 74 -0.98 -17.89 15.20
C LEU A 74 -1.48 -19.19 15.85
N ASN A 75 -1.44 -19.34 17.18
CA ASN A 75 -2.04 -20.51 17.82
C ASN A 75 -3.56 -20.43 17.75
N LEU A 76 -4.18 -21.45 17.16
CA LEU A 76 -5.63 -21.57 16.99
C LEU A 76 -6.36 -22.01 18.27
N LEU A 77 -6.05 -21.35 19.38
CA LEU A 77 -6.83 -21.45 20.63
C LEU A 77 -8.29 -21.06 20.36
N PRO A 78 -9.26 -21.48 21.19
CA PRO A 78 -10.69 -21.28 20.91
C PRO A 78 -11.08 -19.84 20.51
N GLY A 79 -10.51 -18.82 21.17
CA GLY A 79 -10.74 -17.41 20.83
C GLY A 79 -10.16 -17.00 19.48
N ALA A 80 -8.95 -17.47 19.13
CA ALA A 80 -8.34 -17.20 17.83
C ALA A 80 -9.09 -17.93 16.70
N ARG A 81 -9.55 -19.16 16.95
CA ARG A 81 -10.35 -19.93 15.99
C ARG A 81 -11.68 -19.25 15.68
N SER A 82 -12.42 -18.82 16.71
CA SER A 82 -13.66 -18.08 16.51
C SER A 82 -13.45 -16.75 15.76
N LEU A 83 -12.34 -16.06 16.02
CA LEU A 83 -11.99 -14.84 15.29
C LEU A 83 -11.60 -15.13 13.83
N LEU A 84 -10.92 -16.24 13.56
CA LEU A 84 -10.55 -16.69 12.21
C LEU A 84 -11.79 -17.11 11.40
N GLU A 85 -12.75 -17.80 12.02
CA GLU A 85 -14.04 -18.14 11.41
C GLU A 85 -14.80 -16.85 11.01
N ARG A 86 -14.91 -15.89 11.94
CA ARG A 86 -15.53 -14.60 11.66
C ARG A 86 -14.79 -13.79 10.59
N LEU A 87 -13.46 -13.87 10.55
CA LEU A 87 -12.67 -13.27 9.48
C LEU A 87 -13.03 -13.89 8.11
N GLY A 88 -13.16 -15.23 8.04
CA GLY A 88 -13.65 -15.92 6.84
C GLY A 88 -15.04 -15.46 6.39
N GLU A 89 -15.97 -15.30 7.33
CA GLU A 89 -17.31 -14.76 7.05
C GLU A 89 -17.26 -13.32 6.49
N VAL A 90 -16.44 -12.45 7.09
CA VAL A 90 -16.25 -11.07 6.59
C VAL A 90 -15.66 -11.08 5.18
N CYS A 91 -14.66 -11.93 4.92
CA CYS A 91 -14.07 -12.09 3.60
C CYS A 91 -15.10 -12.53 2.57
N ASN A 92 -15.93 -13.54 2.89
CA ASN A 92 -17.00 -14.01 2.01
C ASN A 92 -18.03 -12.91 1.75
N GLN A 93 -18.44 -12.18 2.78
CA GLN A 93 -19.45 -11.13 2.67
C GLN A 93 -18.99 -9.93 1.83
N LEU A 94 -17.69 -9.60 1.87
CA LEU A 94 -17.07 -8.56 1.06
C LEU A 94 -16.62 -9.06 -0.32
N GLU A 95 -16.76 -10.35 -0.62
CA GLU A 95 -16.14 -10.98 -1.79
C GLU A 95 -14.66 -10.64 -1.90
N ALA A 96 -13.95 -10.71 -0.76
CA ALA A 96 -12.55 -10.39 -0.67
C ALA A 96 -11.73 -11.35 -1.54
N VAL A 97 -10.73 -10.80 -2.24
CA VAL A 97 -9.81 -11.61 -3.07
C VAL A 97 -8.56 -12.01 -2.31
N VAL A 98 -8.19 -11.22 -1.30
CA VAL A 98 -7.00 -11.44 -0.49
C VAL A 98 -7.29 -11.16 0.98
N MET A 99 -6.78 -12.03 1.85
CA MET A 99 -6.67 -11.77 3.29
C MET A 99 -5.19 -11.60 3.65
N THR A 100 -4.81 -10.46 4.21
CA THR A 100 -3.39 -10.17 4.50
C THR A 100 -3.03 -10.52 5.94
N VAL A 101 -1.94 -11.26 6.15
CA VAL A 101 -1.35 -11.55 7.47
C VAL A 101 -0.02 -10.82 7.57
N LEU A 102 0.17 -10.02 8.63
CA LEU A 102 1.45 -9.37 8.91
C LEU A 102 2.20 -10.12 10.00
N MET A 103 3.29 -10.78 9.60
CA MET A 103 4.27 -11.40 10.49
C MET A 103 5.31 -10.37 10.90
N ASN A 104 5.20 -9.86 12.12
CA ASN A 104 6.10 -8.84 12.65
C ASN A 104 7.02 -9.39 13.76
N ALA A 105 8.19 -8.75 13.93
CA ALA A 105 9.18 -9.14 14.94
C ALA A 105 8.69 -9.04 16.40
N GLY A 106 7.59 -8.32 16.65
CA GLY A 106 6.97 -8.20 17.97
C GLY A 106 6.02 -9.35 18.32
N SER A 107 5.79 -10.29 17.40
CA SER A 107 4.92 -11.45 17.63
C SER A 107 5.54 -12.42 18.66
N GLN A 108 4.68 -13.10 19.44
CA GLN A 108 5.08 -14.09 20.44
C GLN A 108 5.49 -15.45 19.81
N ILE A 109 5.99 -15.43 18.58
CA ILE A 109 6.30 -16.63 17.79
C ILE A 109 7.81 -16.76 17.70
N LYS A 110 8.35 -17.88 18.17
CA LYS A 110 9.77 -18.16 17.94
C LYS A 110 9.98 -18.46 16.46
N GLU A 111 11.10 -18.05 15.88
CA GLU A 111 11.39 -18.29 14.46
C GLU A 111 11.24 -19.78 14.07
N SER A 112 11.65 -20.69 14.96
CA SER A 112 11.52 -22.15 14.78
C SER A 112 10.08 -22.68 14.77
N GLU A 113 9.10 -21.90 15.23
CA GLU A 113 7.70 -22.29 15.32
C GLU A 113 6.86 -21.71 14.16
N ILE A 114 7.40 -20.75 13.40
CA ILE A 114 6.66 -20.03 12.35
C ILE A 114 6.11 -21.01 11.31
N ALA A 115 6.92 -21.96 10.84
CA ALA A 115 6.53 -22.93 9.82
C ALA A 115 5.27 -23.72 10.24
N ALA A 116 5.35 -24.43 11.37
CA ALA A 116 4.23 -25.23 11.88
C ALA A 116 2.98 -24.39 12.14
N ARG A 117 3.10 -23.24 12.81
CA ARG A 117 1.94 -22.40 13.14
C ARG A 117 1.31 -21.76 11.91
N LEU A 118 2.11 -21.38 10.92
CA LEU A 118 1.60 -20.85 9.66
C LEU A 118 0.87 -21.94 8.87
N SER A 119 1.41 -23.16 8.82
CA SER A 119 0.74 -24.31 8.20
C SER A 119 -0.63 -24.57 8.83
N ASP A 120 -0.71 -24.65 10.16
CA ASP A 120 -1.98 -24.85 10.87
C ASP A 120 -2.97 -23.71 10.60
N PHE A 121 -2.49 -22.46 10.62
CA PHE A 121 -3.31 -21.28 10.34
C PHE A 121 -3.87 -21.30 8.91
N LEU A 122 -3.03 -21.56 7.91
CA LEU A 122 -3.43 -21.62 6.50
C LEU A 122 -4.42 -22.76 6.25
N GLY A 123 -4.20 -23.94 6.85
CA GLY A 123 -5.11 -25.08 6.73
C GLY A 123 -6.45 -24.89 7.45
N ALA A 124 -6.51 -24.01 8.45
CA ALA A 124 -7.74 -23.72 9.18
C ALA A 124 -8.54 -22.54 8.61
N PHE A 125 -7.90 -21.65 7.85
CA PHE A 125 -8.61 -20.53 7.23
C PHE A 125 -9.49 -21.05 6.10
N ASN A 126 -10.79 -20.73 6.16
CA ASN A 126 -11.76 -21.15 5.16
C ASN A 126 -12.52 -19.95 4.60
N SER A 127 -12.43 -19.77 3.28
CA SER A 127 -13.17 -18.75 2.52
C SER A 127 -13.24 -19.19 1.04
N ASP A 128 -14.34 -18.87 0.36
CA ASP A 128 -14.63 -19.43 -0.97
C ASP A 128 -13.63 -18.99 -2.05
N LYS A 129 -13.19 -17.72 -2.01
CA LYS A 129 -12.42 -17.07 -3.09
C LYS A 129 -11.21 -16.26 -2.58
N THR A 130 -10.92 -16.32 -1.29
CA THR A 130 -9.91 -15.48 -0.65
C THR A 130 -8.59 -16.21 -0.52
N VAL A 131 -7.54 -15.69 -1.14
CA VAL A 131 -6.17 -16.20 -0.96
C VAL A 131 -5.50 -15.49 0.21
N VAL A 132 -4.64 -16.19 0.96
CA VAL A 132 -3.87 -15.58 2.04
C VAL A 132 -2.59 -14.95 1.49
N ALA A 133 -2.36 -13.67 1.79
CA ALA A 133 -1.10 -12.98 1.50
C ALA A 133 -0.34 -12.72 2.80
N VAL A 134 0.88 -13.20 2.93
CA VAL A 134 1.70 -13.07 4.14
C VAL A 134 2.80 -12.04 3.90
N GLU A 135 2.86 -11.02 4.75
CA GLU A 135 3.91 -10.00 4.77
C GLU A 135 4.82 -10.23 5.97
N PHE A 136 6.14 -10.27 5.74
CA PHE A 136 7.14 -10.37 6.81
C PHE A 136 7.81 -9.02 7.04
N ARG A 137 7.74 -8.49 8.28
CA ARG A 137 8.35 -7.22 8.66
C ARG A 137 9.24 -7.38 9.90
N GLY A 138 10.55 -7.29 9.69
CA GLY A 138 11.55 -7.48 10.75
C GLY A 138 11.74 -8.94 11.18
N VAL A 139 11.07 -9.89 10.53
CA VAL A 139 11.19 -11.34 10.75
C VAL A 139 12.03 -11.94 9.63
N LYS A 140 12.88 -12.92 9.95
CA LYS A 140 13.66 -13.68 8.96
C LYS A 140 13.08 -15.11 8.83
N PRO A 141 12.07 -15.32 7.97
CA PRO A 141 11.51 -16.66 7.74
C PRO A 141 12.55 -17.63 7.16
N SER A 142 12.47 -18.90 7.54
CA SER A 142 13.27 -19.98 6.96
C SER A 142 12.77 -20.37 5.56
N ALA A 143 13.54 -21.16 4.81
CA ALA A 143 13.10 -21.71 3.52
C ALA A 143 11.81 -22.54 3.65
N GLU A 144 11.71 -23.33 4.72
CA GLU A 144 10.53 -24.17 5.03
C GLU A 144 9.23 -23.35 5.12
N VAL A 145 9.28 -22.12 5.65
CA VAL A 145 8.10 -21.23 5.70
C VAL A 145 7.61 -20.90 4.29
N PHE A 146 8.53 -20.66 3.35
CA PHE A 146 8.16 -20.38 1.96
C PHE A 146 7.67 -21.61 1.22
N ASP A 147 8.20 -22.80 1.52
CA ASP A 147 7.70 -24.06 0.98
C ASP A 147 6.23 -24.28 1.41
N ILE A 148 5.91 -24.10 2.69
CA ILE A 148 4.54 -24.19 3.24
C ILE A 148 3.60 -23.18 2.58
N MET A 149 4.04 -21.92 2.47
CA MET A 149 3.24 -20.89 1.81
C MET A 149 2.95 -21.25 0.36
N LYS A 150 3.95 -21.74 -0.37
CA LYS A 150 3.80 -22.14 -1.77
C LYS A 150 2.87 -23.34 -1.93
N GLU A 151 2.99 -24.35 -1.08
CA GLU A 151 2.12 -25.53 -1.07
C GLU A 151 0.66 -25.19 -0.76
N SER A 152 0.44 -24.17 0.07
CA SER A 152 -0.89 -23.65 0.43
C SER A 152 -1.40 -22.56 -0.53
N GLU A 153 -0.72 -22.32 -1.66
CA GLU A 153 -1.02 -21.26 -2.64
C GLU A 153 -1.10 -19.84 -2.03
N ALA A 154 -0.47 -19.62 -0.87
CA ALA A 154 -0.37 -18.31 -0.25
C ALA A 154 0.52 -17.38 -1.11
N ILE A 155 0.38 -16.07 -0.88
CA ILE A 155 1.13 -15.04 -1.60
C ILE A 155 2.22 -14.49 -0.67
N ASP A 156 3.45 -14.37 -1.13
CA ASP A 156 4.48 -13.56 -0.49
C ASP A 156 4.22 -12.08 -0.79
N SER A 157 3.58 -11.39 0.16
CA SER A 157 3.24 -9.97 0.06
C SER A 157 4.48 -9.13 0.25
N VAL A 158 4.90 -8.44 -0.81
CA VAL A 158 6.09 -7.58 -0.82
C VAL A 158 5.75 -6.18 -1.31
N ASP A 159 6.48 -5.18 -0.84
CA ASP A 159 6.48 -3.86 -1.48
C ASP A 159 7.33 -3.92 -2.76
N LEU A 160 6.70 -3.83 -3.93
CA LEU A 160 7.40 -3.91 -5.22
C LEU A 160 8.40 -2.78 -5.47
N SER A 161 8.31 -1.69 -4.72
CA SER A 161 9.30 -0.61 -4.76
C SER A 161 10.61 -0.97 -4.04
N ASN A 162 10.57 -2.01 -3.19
CA ASN A 162 11.69 -2.47 -2.37
C ASN A 162 12.20 -3.87 -2.76
N GLY A 163 11.38 -4.70 -3.43
CA GLY A 163 11.77 -6.06 -3.80
C GLY A 163 10.78 -6.76 -4.74
N GLU A 164 10.92 -8.08 -4.82
CA GLU A 164 10.03 -8.98 -5.56
C GLU A 164 9.64 -10.17 -4.67
N PRO A 165 8.51 -10.85 -4.96
CA PRO A 165 8.14 -12.07 -4.25
C PRO A 165 9.24 -13.11 -4.32
N ARG A 166 9.49 -13.82 -3.22
CA ARG A 166 10.61 -14.75 -3.08
C ARG A 166 10.42 -16.07 -3.81
N TYR A 167 9.20 -16.38 -4.22
CA TYR A 167 8.87 -17.49 -5.10
C TYR A 167 7.83 -17.05 -6.14
N GLU A 168 7.74 -17.80 -7.24
CA GLU A 168 6.78 -17.53 -8.29
C GLU A 168 5.38 -18.00 -7.90
N GLY A 169 4.39 -17.13 -8.12
CA GLY A 169 2.98 -17.40 -7.95
C GLY A 169 2.17 -16.74 -9.06
N LYS A 170 0.92 -17.19 -9.23
CA LYS A 170 -0.01 -16.66 -10.24
C LYS A 170 -0.64 -15.33 -9.85
N VAL A 171 -0.69 -15.04 -8.55
CA VAL A 171 -1.25 -13.80 -8.00
C VAL A 171 -0.16 -13.01 -7.31
N LEU A 172 -0.04 -11.73 -7.68
CA LEU A 172 0.80 -10.76 -6.98
C LEU A 172 -0.10 -9.90 -6.08
N TYR A 173 0.29 -9.74 -4.82
CA TYR A 173 -0.28 -8.74 -3.92
C TYR A 173 0.84 -7.87 -3.36
N SER A 174 0.79 -6.57 -3.61
CA SER A 174 1.81 -5.62 -3.15
C SER A 174 1.21 -4.50 -2.34
N ARG A 175 1.71 -4.32 -1.12
CA ARG A 175 1.43 -3.17 -0.26
C ARG A 175 2.58 -2.17 -0.44
N LEU A 176 2.29 -1.05 -1.07
CA LEU A 176 3.27 -0.06 -1.51
C LEU A 176 3.38 1.07 -0.48
N PHE A 177 4.46 1.03 0.29
CA PHE A 177 4.84 2.03 1.28
C PHE A 177 5.94 2.96 0.76
N GLY A 178 6.75 2.47 -0.19
CA GLY A 178 7.88 3.20 -0.75
C GLY A 178 9.17 2.98 0.03
N LYS A 179 10.17 3.82 -0.23
CA LYS A 179 11.53 3.69 0.34
C LYS A 179 11.77 4.62 1.53
N GLY A 180 10.75 5.38 1.92
CA GLY A 180 10.84 6.35 3.02
C GLY A 180 10.69 5.71 4.39
N GLU A 181 11.00 6.48 5.42
CA GLU A 181 10.58 6.16 6.78
C GLU A 181 9.07 6.36 6.92
N GLU A 182 8.42 5.55 7.75
CA GLU A 182 6.97 5.62 7.97
C GLU A 182 6.15 5.48 6.66
N ASN A 183 4.92 6.00 6.65
CA ASN A 183 4.00 5.95 5.50
C ASN A 183 3.97 7.29 4.75
N ILE A 184 5.04 8.07 4.78
CA ILE A 184 5.06 9.41 4.18
C ILE A 184 5.41 9.40 2.69
N TYR A 185 6.03 8.35 2.16
CA TYR A 185 6.58 8.36 0.80
C TYR A 185 5.54 8.61 -0.30
N GLU A 186 5.95 9.29 -1.37
CA GLU A 186 5.15 9.50 -2.59
C GLU A 186 5.96 9.14 -3.85
N PHE A 187 5.43 8.33 -4.76
CA PHE A 187 6.23 7.79 -5.87
C PHE A 187 6.46 8.76 -7.03
N ASP A 188 7.66 8.76 -7.60
CA ASP A 188 7.95 9.48 -8.86
C ASP A 188 7.51 8.66 -10.09
N ASP A 189 7.52 9.28 -11.28
CA ASP A 189 7.09 8.61 -12.52
C ASP A 189 7.93 7.37 -12.87
N ARG A 190 9.22 7.40 -12.57
CA ARG A 190 10.14 6.28 -12.85
C ARG A 190 9.79 5.10 -11.94
N GLU A 191 9.57 5.35 -10.66
CA GLU A 191 9.18 4.32 -9.70
C GLU A 191 7.82 3.72 -10.02
N LEU A 192 6.82 4.54 -10.39
CA LEU A 192 5.51 4.03 -10.81
C LEU A 192 5.59 3.22 -12.11
N LYS A 193 6.44 3.61 -13.08
CA LYS A 193 6.70 2.82 -14.30
C LYS A 193 7.31 1.46 -13.97
N GLU A 194 8.29 1.42 -13.07
CA GLU A 194 8.92 0.19 -12.60
C GLU A 194 7.89 -0.74 -11.92
N ILE A 195 7.06 -0.20 -11.03
CA ILE A 195 5.99 -0.95 -10.35
C ILE A 195 4.99 -1.49 -11.38
N ALA A 196 4.52 -0.66 -12.31
CA ALA A 196 3.57 -1.07 -13.35
C ALA A 196 4.16 -2.17 -14.24
N LYS A 197 5.44 -2.06 -14.63
CA LYS A 197 6.15 -3.07 -15.41
C LYS A 197 6.23 -4.40 -14.66
N LYS A 198 6.63 -4.40 -13.38
CA LYS A 198 6.71 -5.61 -12.55
C LYS A 198 5.34 -6.26 -12.37
N ALA A 199 4.32 -5.45 -12.07
CA ALA A 199 2.95 -5.93 -11.86
C ALA A 199 2.29 -6.48 -13.13
N SER A 200 2.71 -5.99 -14.32
CA SER A 200 2.21 -6.45 -15.62
C SER A 200 2.98 -7.64 -16.19
N ALA A 201 3.89 -8.25 -15.43
CA ALA A 201 4.68 -9.37 -15.90
C ALA A 201 3.77 -10.56 -16.31
N PRO A 202 4.01 -11.22 -17.46
CA PRO A 202 3.13 -12.28 -17.99
C PRO A 202 2.92 -13.48 -17.07
N LYS A 203 3.78 -13.67 -16.06
CA LYS A 203 3.67 -14.73 -15.06
C LYS A 203 2.47 -14.57 -14.12
N PHE A 204 1.94 -13.35 -13.97
CA PHE A 204 0.82 -13.08 -13.08
C PHE A 204 -0.50 -13.14 -13.86
N GLU A 205 -1.41 -14.01 -13.43
CA GLU A 205 -2.81 -14.01 -13.85
C GLU A 205 -3.55 -12.80 -13.25
N LYS A 206 -3.18 -12.41 -12.02
CA LYS A 206 -3.72 -11.25 -11.31
C LYS A 206 -2.64 -10.53 -10.51
N SER A 207 -2.67 -9.21 -10.53
CA SER A 207 -1.80 -8.35 -9.74
C SER A 207 -2.63 -7.31 -8.99
N ILE A 208 -2.32 -7.09 -7.72
CA ILE A 208 -3.08 -6.20 -6.83
C ILE A 208 -2.10 -5.24 -6.16
N LEU A 209 -2.33 -3.93 -6.32
CA LEU A 209 -1.44 -2.86 -5.84
C LEU A 209 -2.15 -1.96 -4.82
N ALA A 210 -1.86 -2.15 -3.53
CA ALA A 210 -2.41 -1.38 -2.41
C ALA A 210 -1.45 -0.27 -2.01
N PHE A 211 -1.75 0.98 -2.34
CA PHE A 211 -0.94 2.12 -1.93
C PHE A 211 -1.22 2.55 -0.49
N HIS A 212 -0.16 2.82 0.28
CA HIS A 212 -0.24 3.20 1.70
C HIS A 212 0.49 4.50 2.07
N GLY A 213 1.12 5.17 1.11
CA GLY A 213 1.76 6.47 1.31
C GLY A 213 0.77 7.59 1.66
N VAL A 214 1.28 8.72 2.13
CA VAL A 214 0.47 9.90 2.52
C VAL A 214 -0.35 10.47 1.34
N ARG A 215 0.11 10.23 0.10
CA ARG A 215 -0.59 10.59 -1.14
C ARG A 215 -1.10 9.36 -1.89
N MET A 216 -1.46 8.28 -1.18
CA MET A 216 -1.84 6.98 -1.77
C MET A 216 -2.88 7.06 -2.89
N TYR A 217 -3.92 7.90 -2.77
CA TYR A 217 -4.92 8.03 -3.84
C TYR A 217 -4.35 8.67 -5.11
N ARG A 218 -3.43 9.63 -4.97
CA ARG A 218 -2.77 10.26 -6.11
C ARG A 218 -1.85 9.27 -6.80
N ASP A 219 -1.07 8.51 -6.05
CA ASP A 219 -0.16 7.49 -6.61
C ASP A 219 -0.93 6.34 -7.28
N ALA A 220 -1.98 5.83 -6.63
CA ALA A 220 -2.88 4.84 -7.21
C ALA A 220 -3.53 5.35 -8.51
N GLY A 221 -4.04 6.59 -8.51
CA GLY A 221 -4.67 7.18 -9.69
C GLY A 221 -3.68 7.39 -10.83
N ARG A 222 -2.45 7.80 -10.52
CA ARG A 222 -1.38 7.98 -11.49
C ARG A 222 -0.98 6.67 -12.14
N VAL A 223 -0.71 5.62 -11.35
CA VAL A 223 -0.32 4.32 -11.91
C VAL A 223 -1.46 3.75 -12.76
N LYS A 224 -2.70 3.82 -12.27
CA LYS A 224 -3.89 3.37 -13.01
C LYS A 224 -4.02 4.07 -14.37
N SER A 225 -3.91 5.41 -14.38
CA SER A 225 -3.91 6.19 -15.63
C SER A 225 -2.79 5.77 -16.58
N PHE A 226 -1.59 5.51 -16.06
CA PHE A 226 -0.48 5.07 -16.90
C PHE A 226 -0.72 3.70 -17.52
N ILE A 227 -1.27 2.75 -16.75
CA ILE A 227 -1.59 1.41 -17.24
C ILE A 227 -2.70 1.45 -18.30
N GLU A 228 -3.75 2.25 -18.07
CA GLU A 228 -4.92 2.29 -18.96
C GLU A 228 -4.70 3.18 -20.20
N LYS A 229 -3.98 4.29 -20.04
CA LYS A 229 -3.89 5.37 -21.04
C LYS A 229 -2.48 5.65 -21.53
N GLY A 230 -1.46 5.05 -20.92
CA GLY A 230 -0.06 5.23 -21.31
C GLY A 230 0.60 6.52 -20.82
N TYR A 231 -0.05 7.32 -19.97
CA TYR A 231 0.51 8.56 -19.42
C TYR A 231 0.15 8.80 -17.95
N PHE A 232 1.02 9.51 -17.24
CA PHE A 232 0.77 9.98 -15.88
C PHE A 232 0.09 11.36 -15.91
N PRO A 233 -1.00 11.56 -15.13
CA PRO A 233 -1.60 12.88 -14.98
C PRO A 233 -0.67 13.81 -14.20
N LYS A 234 -0.75 15.11 -14.50
CA LYS A 234 -0.04 16.14 -13.77
C LYS A 234 -0.49 16.19 -12.31
N ILE A 235 0.45 16.50 -11.41
CA ILE A 235 0.18 16.55 -9.96
C ILE A 235 -0.06 17.96 -9.41
N THR A 236 0.28 18.99 -10.18
CA THR A 236 0.14 20.40 -9.83
C THR A 236 -0.29 21.21 -11.06
N SER A 237 -0.74 22.44 -10.81
CA SER A 237 -1.12 23.37 -11.88
C SER A 237 0.10 23.92 -12.64
N GLY A 238 1.18 24.22 -11.90
CA GLY A 238 2.46 24.67 -12.42
C GLY A 238 3.47 23.54 -12.66
N VAL A 239 4.63 23.91 -13.18
CA VAL A 239 5.79 23.03 -13.42
C VAL A 239 7.05 23.60 -12.77
N GLY A 240 8.07 22.77 -12.57
CA GLY A 240 9.37 23.16 -12.04
C GLY A 240 9.25 23.85 -10.68
N THR A 241 9.84 25.04 -10.55
CA THR A 241 9.80 25.81 -9.29
C THR A 241 8.39 26.19 -8.85
N GLU A 242 7.44 26.38 -9.76
CA GLU A 242 6.06 26.68 -9.36
C GLU A 242 5.38 25.46 -8.74
N SER A 243 5.64 24.26 -9.28
CA SER A 243 5.17 23.00 -8.69
C SER A 243 5.80 22.77 -7.31
N ILE A 244 7.11 23.00 -7.16
CA ILE A 244 7.80 22.88 -5.87
C ILE A 244 7.18 23.83 -4.84
N ARG A 245 6.90 25.09 -5.23
CA ARG A 245 6.23 26.06 -4.36
C ARG A 245 4.86 25.57 -3.94
N GLU A 246 4.04 25.08 -4.88
CA GLU A 246 2.69 24.54 -4.61
C GLU A 246 2.76 23.42 -3.56
N VAL A 247 3.63 22.43 -3.77
CA VAL A 247 3.78 21.26 -2.89
C VAL A 247 4.34 21.63 -1.51
N LEU A 248 5.35 22.49 -1.44
CA LEU A 248 5.96 22.88 -0.16
C LEU A 248 5.05 23.82 0.64
N SER A 249 4.17 24.60 -0.01
CA SER A 249 3.27 25.51 0.68
C SER A 249 2.24 24.81 1.57
N GLU A 250 2.00 23.51 1.37
CA GLU A 250 1.02 22.73 2.12
C GLU A 250 1.41 22.57 3.61
N ASP A 251 2.70 22.34 3.90
CA ASP A 251 3.14 22.01 5.25
C ASP A 251 4.63 22.32 5.58
N ALA A 252 5.42 22.87 4.65
CA ALA A 252 6.83 23.16 4.92
C ALA A 252 6.95 24.28 5.95
N ARG A 253 7.80 24.05 6.97
CA ARG A 253 7.99 24.97 8.08
C ARG A 253 9.33 25.70 7.94
N PHE A 254 9.32 26.99 8.28
CA PHE A 254 10.49 27.87 8.25
C PHE A 254 10.63 28.62 9.59
N PRO A 255 11.85 29.02 10.02
CA PRO A 255 13.12 28.77 9.33
C PRO A 255 13.51 27.29 9.33
N THR A 256 14.31 26.89 8.35
CA THR A 256 14.72 25.49 8.15
C THR A 256 16.09 25.41 7.49
N THR A 257 16.66 24.21 7.41
CA THR A 257 17.94 23.96 6.73
C THR A 257 17.74 23.03 5.53
N LYS A 258 18.71 22.99 4.61
CA LYS A 258 18.72 22.01 3.51
C LYS A 258 18.56 20.58 4.04
N SER A 259 19.35 20.19 5.03
CA SER A 259 19.28 18.86 5.65
C SER A 259 17.89 18.54 6.22
N ARG A 260 17.23 19.52 6.85
CA ARG A 260 15.88 19.35 7.38
C ARG A 260 14.83 19.27 6.27
N LEU A 261 14.93 20.08 5.22
CA LEU A 261 14.06 20.00 4.05
C LEU A 261 14.19 18.63 3.34
N LEU A 262 15.41 18.11 3.18
CA LEU A 262 15.62 16.78 2.60
C LEU A 262 14.92 15.70 3.40
N LYS A 263 15.01 15.75 4.73
CA LYS A 263 14.34 14.81 5.63
C LYS A 263 12.82 14.95 5.58
N ASP A 264 12.31 16.16 5.79
CA ASP A 264 10.89 16.40 6.06
C ASP A 264 10.06 16.51 4.77
N GLN A 265 10.68 16.89 3.64
CA GLN A 265 10.00 17.22 2.39
C GLN A 265 10.59 16.50 1.16
N GLY A 266 11.81 15.96 1.24
CA GLY A 266 12.50 15.38 0.08
C GLY A 266 11.83 14.14 -0.52
N TRP A 267 11.02 13.42 0.28
CA TRP A 267 10.25 12.25 -0.15
C TRP A 267 9.06 12.59 -1.06
N LYS A 268 8.62 13.85 -1.05
CA LYS A 268 7.56 14.37 -1.93
C LYS A 268 8.04 14.46 -3.37
N VAL A 269 7.09 14.64 -4.27
CA VAL A 269 7.37 14.86 -5.69
C VAL A 269 6.84 16.21 -6.17
N PHE A 270 7.42 16.70 -7.26
CA PHE A 270 6.96 17.88 -7.99
C PHE A 270 6.81 17.53 -9.48
N GLN A 271 5.92 18.25 -10.14
CA GLN A 271 5.77 18.23 -11.59
C GLN A 271 6.96 19.01 -12.17
N ASP A 272 7.92 18.30 -12.76
CA ASP A 272 8.89 18.91 -13.68
C ASP A 272 8.17 19.25 -15.00
N THR A 273 8.89 19.46 -16.09
CA THR A 273 8.28 19.85 -17.38
C THR A 273 7.31 18.77 -17.90
N ASP A 274 7.81 17.55 -18.09
CA ASP A 274 7.05 16.44 -18.70
C ASP A 274 6.90 15.22 -17.80
N GLU A 275 7.56 15.21 -16.64
CA GLU A 275 7.55 14.10 -15.70
C GLU A 275 7.46 14.58 -14.25
N VAL A 276 7.05 13.68 -13.38
CA VAL A 276 7.03 13.90 -11.93
C VAL A 276 8.30 13.33 -11.30
N ARG A 277 9.00 14.15 -10.52
CA ARG A 277 10.30 13.82 -9.90
C ARG A 277 10.31 14.10 -8.41
N LYS A 278 11.22 13.44 -7.68
CA LYS A 278 11.45 13.69 -6.25
C LYS A 278 11.96 15.10 -5.99
N ILE A 279 11.40 15.77 -4.99
CA ILE A 279 11.89 17.07 -4.52
C ILE A 279 13.34 16.97 -4.02
N SER A 280 13.77 15.83 -3.48
CA SER A 280 15.17 15.63 -3.08
C SER A 280 16.16 15.91 -4.22
N THR A 281 15.80 15.59 -5.47
CA THR A 281 16.70 15.75 -6.64
C THR A 281 17.05 17.21 -6.97
N VAL A 282 16.27 18.17 -6.47
CA VAL A 282 16.56 19.61 -6.57
C VAL A 282 17.16 20.15 -5.27
N LEU A 283 16.66 19.71 -4.11
CA LEU A 283 17.17 20.14 -2.81
C LEU A 283 18.63 19.71 -2.58
N GLU A 284 19.04 18.54 -3.08
CA GLU A 284 20.41 18.03 -2.95
C GLU A 284 21.45 18.95 -3.61
N LYS A 285 21.06 19.73 -4.62
CA LYS A 285 21.93 20.65 -5.35
C LYS A 285 22.18 21.97 -4.63
N LEU A 286 21.31 22.33 -3.68
CA LEU A 286 21.43 23.57 -2.93
C LEU A 286 22.68 23.54 -2.02
N PRO A 287 23.29 24.70 -1.71
CA PRO A 287 24.29 24.76 -0.65
C PRO A 287 23.66 24.42 0.71
N GLU A 288 24.48 23.96 1.65
CA GLU A 288 24.04 23.89 3.05
C GLU A 288 23.88 25.30 3.61
N GLY A 289 22.79 25.52 4.35
CA GLY A 289 22.42 26.84 4.86
C GLY A 289 21.03 26.86 5.47
N GLU A 290 20.70 27.99 6.08
CA GLU A 290 19.38 28.28 6.64
C GLU A 290 18.53 29.06 5.64
N PHE A 291 17.28 28.63 5.45
CA PHE A 291 16.26 29.31 4.68
C PHE A 291 15.23 29.89 5.66
N ASN A 292 15.04 31.21 5.66
CA ASN A 292 14.12 31.86 6.60
C ASN A 292 12.67 31.84 6.14
N SER A 293 12.44 31.67 4.84
CA SER A 293 11.11 31.60 4.25
C SER A 293 11.06 30.73 3.00
N LEU A 294 9.84 30.36 2.58
CA LEU A 294 9.62 29.71 1.29
C LEU A 294 10.13 30.57 0.13
N ASN A 295 9.98 31.90 0.20
CA ASN A 295 10.45 32.78 -0.86
C ASN A 295 11.97 32.75 -1.01
N ASP A 296 12.71 32.68 0.10
CA ASP A 296 14.17 32.58 0.09
C ASP A 296 14.61 31.27 -0.57
N LEU A 297 13.99 30.14 -0.18
CA LEU A 297 14.23 28.83 -0.80
C LEU A 297 13.92 28.86 -2.30
N MET A 298 12.80 29.46 -2.71
CA MET A 298 12.42 29.55 -4.12
C MET A 298 13.35 30.45 -4.93
N ALA A 299 13.94 31.47 -4.33
CA ALA A 299 14.96 32.31 -4.97
C ALA A 299 16.27 31.55 -5.16
N GLU A 300 16.69 30.78 -4.16
CA GLU A 300 17.89 29.95 -4.23
C GLU A 300 17.76 28.85 -5.30
N LEU A 301 16.61 28.18 -5.36
CA LEU A 301 16.30 27.14 -6.36
C LEU A 301 16.29 27.66 -7.79
N ARG A 302 16.03 28.95 -8.05
CA ARG A 302 16.10 29.53 -9.40
C ARG A 302 17.54 29.81 -9.85
N SER A 303 18.46 29.84 -8.89
CA SER A 303 19.88 30.12 -9.13
C SER A 303 20.68 28.84 -9.41
N HIS A 304 20.06 27.66 -9.36
CA HIS A 304 20.67 26.31 -9.49
C HIS A 304 19.85 25.41 -10.43
#